data_AF-A0A519XPX1-F1
#
_entry.id   AF-A0A519XPX1-F1
#
_cell.length_a   1.000
_cell.length_b   1.000
_cell.length_c   1.000
_cell.angle_alpha   90.00
_cell.angle_beta   90.00
_cell.angle_gamma   90.00
#
_symmetry.space_group_name_H-M   'P 1'
#
loop_
_entity.id
_entity.type
_entity.pdbx_description
1 polymer ?
#
loop_
_entity_poly.entity_id
_entity_poly.type
_entity_poly.pdbx_seq_one_letter_code
_entity_poly.pdbx_strand_id
1 'polypeptide(L)' 'MEKKRLVVLGAGESGVGAAKLAQKQGFDVFVSDFGGIADVYKADLQRMN' A
#
# COMPACT_ATOMS: atom_id res chain seq x y z
N MET A 1 -14.54 -11.61 -11.23
CA MET A 1 -14.83 -11.30 -9.82
C MET A 1 -14.34 -9.89 -9.54
N GLU A 2 -15.15 -9.03 -8.93
CA GLU A 2 -14.68 -7.70 -8.51
C GLU A 2 -13.56 -7.83 -7.48
N LYS A 3 -12.43 -7.14 -7.71
CA LYS A 3 -11.38 -7.00 -6.70
C LYS A 3 -11.89 -6.11 -5.58
N LYS A 4 -11.83 -6.60 -4.34
CA LYS A 4 -12.17 -5.81 -3.17
C LYS A 4 -11.15 -4.66 -3.05
N ARG A 5 -11.64 -3.43 -2.81
CA ARG A 5 -10.77 -2.26 -2.60
C ARG A 5 -10.39 -2.12 -1.13
N LEU A 6 -9.13 -1.78 -0.89
CA LEU A 6 -8.59 -1.44 0.42
C LEU A 6 -7.92 -0.07 0.35
N VAL A 7 -8.27 0.80 1.29
CA VAL A 7 -7.62 2.10 1.45
C VAL A 7 -6.79 2.08 2.74
N VAL A 8 -5.51 2.40 2.60
CA VAL A 8 -4.56 2.51 3.71
C VAL A 8 -4.17 3.98 3.87
N LEU A 9 -4.46 4.54 5.04
CA LEU A 9 -4.10 5.92 5.39
C LEU A 9 -2.96 5.86 6.43
N GLY A 10 -1.77 6.27 6.01
CA GLY A 10 -0.49 6.08 6.67
C GLY A 10 0.41 5.14 5.86
N ALA A 11 1.59 5.63 5.46
CA ALA A 11 2.58 4.91 4.65
C ALA A 11 3.91 4.69 5.41
N GLY A 12 3.84 4.59 6.74
CA GLY A 12 4.92 4.04 7.54
C GLY A 12 5.08 2.52 7.35
N GLU A 13 5.91 1.89 8.19
CA GLU A 13 6.20 0.45 8.11
C GLU A 13 4.92 -0.42 8.14
N SER A 14 4.02 -0.13 9.08
CA SER A 14 2.77 -0.89 9.25
C SER A 14 1.80 -0.71 8.08
N GLY A 15 1.67 0.51 7.56
CA GLY A 15 0.80 0.81 6.42
C GLY A 15 1.29 0.16 5.13
N VAL A 16 2.59 0.24 4.86
CA VAL A 16 3.22 -0.41 3.71
C VAL A 16 3.09 -1.93 3.83
N GLY A 17 3.34 -2.51 5.02
CA GLY A 17 3.15 -3.94 5.26
C GLY A 17 1.72 -4.41 4.99
N ALA A 18 0.72 -3.65 5.46
CA ALA A 18 -0.69 -3.93 5.20
C ALA A 18 -1.03 -3.87 3.70
N ALA A 19 -0.55 -2.83 3.00
CA ALA A 19 -0.73 -2.68 1.56
C ALA A 19 -0.12 -3.86 0.78
N LYS A 20 1.10 -4.27 1.14
CA LYS A 20 1.81 -5.41 0.54
C LYS A 20 1.02 -6.71 0.71
N LEU A 21 0.49 -6.96 1.90
CA LEU A 21 -0.28 -8.17 2.19
C LEU A 21 -1.60 -8.19 1.43
N ALA A 22 -2.32 -7.07 1.40
CA ALA A 22 -3.60 -6.96 0.72
C ALA A 22 -3.47 -7.15 -0.79
N GLN A 23 -2.44 -6.56 -1.41
CA GLN A 23 -2.18 -6.75 -2.84
C GLN A 23 -1.90 -8.22 -3.17
N LYS A 24 -1.10 -8.91 -2.32
CA LYS A 24 -0.86 -10.36 -2.45
C LYS A 24 -2.14 -11.20 -2.31
N GLN A 25 -3.13 -10.73 -1.55
CA GLN A 25 -4.45 -11.37 -1.43
C GLN A 25 -5.41 -11.00 -2.58
N GLY A 26 -4.97 -10.23 -3.58
CA GLY A 26 -5.76 -9.88 -4.75
C GLY A 26 -6.66 -8.65 -4.58
N PHE A 27 -6.42 -7.83 -3.55
CA PHE A 27 -7.13 -6.57 -3.36
C PHE A 27 -6.59 -5.48 -4.28
N ASP A 28 -7.46 -4.52 -4.60
CA ASP A 28 -7.09 -3.25 -5.21
C ASP A 28 -6.75 -2.25 -4.10
N VAL A 29 -5.49 -1.82 -4.01
CA VAL A 29 -4.95 -1.13 -2.84
C VAL A 29 -4.60 0.31 -3.19
N PHE A 30 -5.09 1.24 -2.37
CA PHE A 30 -4.70 2.65 -2.42
C PHE A 30 -4.04 3.05 -1.10
N VAL A 31 -2.85 3.66 -1.17
CA VAL A 31 -2.09 4.12 0.00
C VAL A 31 -1.93 5.63 -0.07
N SER A 32 -2.23 6.32 1.02
CA SER A 32 -2.01 7.76 1.18
C SER A 32 -1.33 8.02 2.52
N ASP A 33 -0.49 9.04 2.60
CA ASP A 33 0.08 9.52 3.86
C ASP A 33 -0.22 11.02 3.99
N PHE A 34 -0.33 11.51 5.23
CA PHE A 34 -0.52 12.94 5.47
C PHE A 34 0.73 13.75 5.07
N GLY A 35 1.92 13.17 5.22
CA GLY A 35 3.18 13.74 4.82
C GLY A 35 3.79 13.09 3.58
N GLY A 36 5.10 13.27 3.43
CA GLY A 36 5.85 12.55 2.40
C GLY A 36 6.04 11.09 2.79
N ILE A 37 5.73 10.19 1.86
CA ILE A 37 6.12 8.78 1.97
C ILE A 37 7.64 8.70 1.80
N ALA A 38 8.34 8.11 2.78
CA ALA A 38 9.79 7.92 2.69
C ALA A 38 10.17 7.10 1.44
N ASP A 39 11.29 7.44 0.80
CA ASP A 39 11.69 6.84 -0.48
C ASP A 39 11.81 5.32 -0.41
N VAL A 40 12.25 4.77 0.73
CA VAL A 40 12.31 3.33 0.98
C VAL A 40 10.93 2.66 0.85
N TYR A 41 9.91 3.27 1.44
CA TYR A 41 8.53 2.76 1.40
C TYR A 41 7.89 2.99 0.02
N LYS A 42 8.21 4.09 -0.63
CA LYS A 42 7.73 4.41 -1.98
C LYS A 42 8.27 3.42 -3.01
N ALA A 43 9.55 3.09 -2.95
CA ALA A 43 10.16 2.08 -3.80
C ALA A 43 9.53 0.69 -3.58
N ASP A 44 9.24 0.35 -2.33
CA ASP A 44 8.55 -0.90 -1.97
C ASP A 44 7.13 -0.97 -2.55
N LEU A 45 6.37 0.13 -2.49
CA LEU A 45 5.03 0.23 -3.08
C LEU A 45 5.06 0.26 -4.61
N GLN A 46 6.11 0.80 -5.23
CA GLN A 46 6.23 0.89 -6.70
C GLN A 46 6.69 -0.42 -7.35
N ARG A 47 7.59 -1.18 -6.72
CA ARG A 47 8.02 -2.52 -7.23
C ARG A 47 6.89 -3.54 -7.27
N MET A 48 5.77 -3.23 -6.65
CA MET A 48 4.61 -4.07 -6.54
C MET A 48 3.61 -3.92 -7.69
N ASN A 49 3.78 -2.92 -8.56
CA ASN A 49 2.91 -2.67 -9.70
C ASN A 49 3.44 -3.30 -10.99
#